data_AF-A0A358A4K2-F1
#
_entry.id   AF-A0A358A4K2-F1
#
_cell.length_a   1.000
_cell.length_b   1.000
_cell.length_c   1.000
_cell.angle_alpha   90.00
_cell.angle_beta   90.00
_cell.angle_gamma   90.00
#
_symmetry.space_group_name_H-M   'P 1'
#
loop_
_entity.id
_entity.type
_entity.pdbx_description
1 polymer ?
#
loop_
_entity_poly.entity_id
_entity_poly.type
_entity_poly.pdbx_seq_one_letter_code
_entity_poly.pdbx_strand_id
1 'polypeptide(L)'
;MFRRVIAGLILGPALLIGSFAWSGYLALGTIFDENRSATVAQELLDNEKVKAQVAANIAGAILSALPDGTPVTEEQVDAAALAVLNDGRITGLVINSLGETHRSFLGLNDVPQTIDLNSVAEVAREQIASVSPEAAAAIPSDTDWSIDLPTENIPNSSPVKTFLETSVPFLAAISLVMVLMAFLTTSDRPSVLRKAAFWAIGTTAVYLIVGFGVPALLRLAIGDQAEIFAALITALLRTTLVPSIVLAGVGVALLLASWLWPEERPQPSRAPAPAPPTTPVPTTTPVPTTHIAPVRPRASAPPQQPVTPPSTPVVPATPPSNPVVPADAAPPTDPFAPPVDIPLTSGPDSGMLPPIVTGSDATIEPLTEPPPFRPTLPTRAAPNERVTLPAWTGDPEPPPEPAPTGGVPKARPPTWVEGHGWVLDPDDDRAVPANARYVDGVGYVVPGPPPRP
;
A
#
# COMPACT_ATOMS: atom_id res chain seq x y z
N MET A 1 21.97 -39.99 5.48
CA MET A 1 20.62 -39.48 5.11
C MET A 1 19.94 -38.74 6.27
N PHE A 2 19.86 -39.33 7.47
CA PHE A 2 19.20 -38.72 8.65
C PHE A 2 19.64 -37.28 8.97
N ARG A 3 20.96 -36.99 9.01
CA ARG A 3 21.49 -35.63 9.26
C ARG A 3 21.03 -34.58 8.23
N ARG A 4 20.87 -34.97 6.96
CA ARG A 4 20.39 -34.08 5.90
C ARG A 4 18.91 -33.75 6.07
N VAL A 5 18.11 -34.72 6.51
CA VAL A 5 16.68 -34.52 6.81
C VAL A 5 16.52 -33.55 7.98
N ILE A 6 17.28 -33.75 9.07
CA ILE A 6 17.26 -32.85 10.23
C ILE A 6 17.66 -31.42 9.84
N ALA A 7 18.75 -31.24 9.09
CA ALA A 7 19.17 -29.91 8.66
C ALA A 7 18.10 -29.21 7.80
N GLY A 8 17.41 -29.95 6.93
CA GLY A 8 16.27 -29.43 6.18
C GLY A 8 15.10 -29.01 7.06
N LEU A 9 14.80 -29.81 8.09
CA LEU A 9 13.73 -29.54 9.06
C LEU A 9 14.02 -28.31 9.94
N ILE A 10 15.29 -28.01 10.23
CA ILE A 10 15.69 -26.81 10.97
C ILE A 10 15.68 -25.58 10.03
N LEU A 11 16.22 -25.73 8.82
CA LEU A 11 16.37 -24.62 7.88
C LEU A 11 15.02 -24.05 7.40
N GLY A 12 14.03 -24.91 7.15
CA GLY A 12 12.70 -24.46 6.68
C GLY A 12 12.04 -23.45 7.62
N PRO A 13 11.82 -23.79 8.90
CA PRO A 13 11.32 -22.86 9.92
C PRO A 13 12.22 -21.65 10.12
N ALA A 14 13.55 -21.82 10.06
CA ALA A 14 14.48 -20.70 10.18
C ALA A 14 14.25 -19.63 9.10
N LEU A 15 14.09 -20.05 7.84
CA LEU A 15 13.81 -19.15 6.72
C LEU A 15 12.40 -18.55 6.82
N LEU A 16 11.41 -19.30 7.31
CA LEU A 16 10.07 -18.78 7.57
C LEU A 16 10.10 -17.66 8.63
N ILE A 17 10.77 -17.90 9.76
CA ILE A 17 10.97 -16.90 10.82
C ILE A 17 11.74 -15.69 10.26
N GLY A 18 12.75 -15.94 9.43
CA GLY A 18 13.51 -14.90 8.72
C GLY A 18 12.61 -14.05 7.82
N SER A 19 11.65 -14.65 7.12
CA SER A 19 10.67 -13.93 6.31
C SER A 19 9.77 -13.03 7.17
N PHE A 20 9.29 -13.51 8.33
CA PHE A 20 8.50 -12.69 9.24
C PHE A 20 9.31 -11.52 9.82
N ALA A 21 10.56 -11.77 10.20
CA ALA A 21 11.46 -10.72 10.67
C ALA A 21 11.72 -9.67 9.56
N TRP A 22 11.96 -10.12 8.33
CA TRP A 22 12.17 -9.23 7.18
C TRP A 22 10.93 -8.39 6.86
N SER A 23 9.75 -8.99 6.80
CA SER A 23 8.50 -8.27 6.57
C SER A 23 8.21 -7.27 7.69
N GLY A 24 8.45 -7.65 8.95
CA GLY A 24 8.30 -6.74 10.09
C GLY A 24 9.29 -5.58 10.05
N TYR A 25 10.55 -5.84 9.68
CA TYR A 25 11.56 -4.80 9.45
C TYR A 25 11.13 -3.80 8.38
N LEU A 26 10.58 -4.29 7.25
CA LEU A 26 10.08 -3.40 6.20
C LEU A 26 8.84 -2.63 6.65
N ALA A 27 7.94 -3.24 7.42
CA ALA A 27 6.79 -2.53 7.99
C ALA A 27 7.25 -1.39 8.92
N LEU A 28 8.27 -1.63 9.75
CA LEU A 28 8.88 -0.61 10.61
C LEU A 28 9.47 0.56 9.82
N GLY A 29 10.15 0.28 8.70
CA GLY A 29 10.72 1.32 7.83
C GLY A 29 9.73 1.94 6.83
N THR A 30 8.45 1.59 6.88
CA THR A 30 7.43 2.12 5.96
C THR A 30 6.22 2.65 6.73
N ILE A 31 5.26 1.80 7.04
CA ILE A 31 3.99 2.19 7.66
C ILE A 31 4.20 2.70 9.09
N PHE A 32 5.20 2.17 9.81
CA PHE A 32 5.47 2.57 11.19
C PHE A 32 6.62 3.58 11.35
N ASP A 33 7.18 4.10 10.26
CA ASP A 33 8.15 5.20 10.30
C ASP A 33 7.40 6.53 10.48
N GLU A 34 7.70 7.21 11.58
CA GLU A 34 7.01 8.41 12.07
C GLU A 34 7.09 9.60 11.11
N ASN A 35 8.12 9.65 10.28
CA ASN A 35 8.35 10.74 9.34
C ASN A 35 7.94 10.37 7.92
N ARG A 36 7.40 9.16 7.73
CA ARG A 36 7.17 8.63 6.40
C ARG A 36 6.09 9.37 5.65
N SER A 37 4.94 9.60 6.30
CA SER A 37 3.84 10.32 5.65
C SER A 37 4.23 11.73 5.25
N ALA A 38 5.01 12.43 6.08
CA ALA A 38 5.54 13.75 5.76
C ALA A 38 6.52 13.71 4.56
N THR A 39 7.45 12.75 4.55
CA THR A 39 8.40 12.57 3.44
C THR A 39 7.68 12.23 2.13
N VAL A 40 6.70 11.33 2.20
CA VAL A 40 5.89 10.94 1.04
C VAL A 40 5.05 12.11 0.53
N ALA A 41 4.44 12.90 1.42
CA ALA A 41 3.69 14.09 1.04
C ALA A 41 4.60 15.10 0.32
N GLN A 42 5.82 15.31 0.81
CA GLN A 42 6.81 16.15 0.15
C GLN A 42 7.19 15.60 -1.24
N GLU A 43 7.53 14.31 -1.34
CA GLU A 43 7.86 13.68 -2.64
C GLU A 43 6.69 13.73 -3.64
N LEU A 44 5.45 13.64 -3.17
CA LEU A 44 4.25 13.79 -4.01
C LEU A 44 4.06 15.23 -4.48
N LEU A 45 4.28 16.23 -3.62
CA LEU A 45 4.15 17.64 -3.97
C LEU A 45 5.29 18.15 -4.86
N ASP A 46 6.45 17.50 -4.81
CA ASP A 46 7.59 17.75 -5.72
C ASP A 46 7.38 17.14 -7.11
N ASN A 47 6.43 16.22 -7.28
CA ASN A 47 6.13 15.61 -8.58
C ASN A 47 5.23 16.52 -9.42
N GLU A 48 5.76 17.05 -10.52
CA GLU A 48 5.04 17.99 -11.40
C GLU A 48 3.67 17.48 -11.89
N LYS A 49 3.53 16.18 -12.16
CA LYS A 49 2.27 15.61 -12.64
C LYS A 49 1.23 15.52 -11.52
N VAL A 50 1.64 15.07 -10.34
CA VAL A 50 0.78 15.05 -9.15
C VAL A 50 0.36 16.47 -8.82
N LYS A 51 1.31 17.41 -8.87
CA LYS A 51 1.07 18.82 -8.65
C LYS A 51 0.08 19.42 -9.64
N ALA A 52 0.22 19.13 -10.93
CA ALA A 52 -0.73 19.56 -11.96
C ALA A 52 -2.14 18.98 -11.72
N GLN A 53 -2.23 17.69 -11.33
CA GLN A 53 -3.52 17.05 -11.05
C GLN A 53 -4.19 17.61 -9.78
N VAL A 54 -3.42 17.86 -8.72
CA VAL A 54 -3.91 18.50 -7.51
C VAL A 54 -4.34 19.93 -7.80
N ALA A 55 -3.57 20.69 -8.59
CA ALA A 55 -3.94 22.03 -9.03
C ALA A 55 -5.25 22.03 -9.83
N ALA A 56 -5.44 21.09 -10.77
CA ALA A 56 -6.70 20.97 -11.51
C ALA A 56 -7.91 20.67 -10.59
N ASN A 57 -7.74 19.83 -9.57
CA ASN A 57 -8.78 19.57 -8.58
C ASN A 57 -9.12 20.82 -7.74
N ILE A 58 -8.09 21.58 -7.32
CA ILE A 58 -8.27 22.85 -6.61
C ILE A 58 -8.97 23.86 -7.51
N ALA A 59 -8.60 23.95 -8.79
CA ALA A 59 -9.26 24.83 -9.76
C ALA A 59 -10.75 24.49 -9.91
N GLY A 60 -11.09 23.19 -10.01
CA GLY A 60 -12.49 22.75 -10.04
C GLY A 60 -13.27 23.11 -8.76
N ALA A 61 -12.62 23.02 -7.60
CA ALA A 61 -13.23 23.44 -6.32
C ALA A 61 -13.43 24.96 -6.24
N ILE A 62 -12.46 25.76 -6.71
CA ILE A 62 -12.57 27.23 -6.79
C ILE A 62 -13.72 27.62 -7.73
N LEU A 63 -13.79 27.01 -8.92
CA LEU A 63 -14.87 27.24 -9.89
C LEU A 63 -16.24 26.92 -9.30
N SER A 64 -16.35 25.84 -8.54
CA SER A 64 -17.61 25.42 -7.91
C SER A 64 -18.05 26.33 -6.75
N ALA A 65 -17.12 27.06 -6.15
CA ALA A 65 -17.40 28.00 -5.05
C ALA A 65 -17.69 29.43 -5.54
N LEU A 66 -17.32 29.77 -6.78
CA LEU A 66 -17.57 31.09 -7.37
C LEU A 66 -19.05 31.25 -7.73
N PRO A 67 -19.67 32.42 -7.47
CA PRO A 67 -21.03 32.71 -7.92
C PRO A 67 -21.14 32.67 -9.46
N ASP A 68 -22.28 32.19 -9.96
CA ASP A 68 -22.60 32.20 -11.39
C ASP A 68 -22.45 33.62 -11.97
N GLY A 69 -21.69 33.74 -13.07
CA GLY A 69 -21.48 35.00 -13.77
C GLY A 69 -20.27 35.83 -13.28
N THR A 70 -19.46 35.31 -12.36
CA THR A 70 -18.19 35.95 -11.99
C THR A 70 -17.23 35.95 -13.19
N PRO A 71 -16.67 37.10 -13.63
CA PRO A 71 -15.84 37.18 -14.83
C PRO A 71 -14.41 36.67 -14.56
N VAL A 72 -14.26 35.36 -14.36
CA VAL A 72 -12.95 34.70 -14.20
C VAL A 72 -12.75 33.72 -15.35
N THR A 73 -11.60 33.78 -16.00
CA THR A 73 -11.23 32.81 -17.05
C THR A 73 -10.71 31.53 -16.42
N GLU A 74 -10.86 30.39 -17.11
CA GLU A 74 -10.32 29.09 -16.67
C GLU A 74 -8.80 29.18 -16.41
N GLU A 75 -8.07 29.87 -17.29
CA GLU A 75 -6.63 30.12 -17.19
C GLU A 75 -6.24 30.87 -15.90
N GLN A 76 -7.07 31.81 -15.45
CA GLN A 76 -6.85 32.53 -14.20
C GLN A 76 -7.09 31.63 -12.98
N VAL A 77 -8.10 30.76 -13.04
CA VAL A 77 -8.37 29.82 -11.94
C VAL A 77 -7.27 28.77 -11.84
N ASP A 78 -6.80 28.25 -12.97
CA ASP A 78 -5.67 27.31 -13.02
C ASP A 78 -4.39 27.94 -12.47
N ALA A 79 -4.09 29.18 -12.85
CA ALA A 79 -2.94 29.92 -12.33
C ALA A 79 -3.06 30.16 -10.82
N ALA A 80 -4.24 30.51 -10.32
CA ALA A 80 -4.49 30.69 -8.90
C ALA A 80 -4.34 29.37 -8.13
N ALA A 81 -4.89 28.28 -8.64
CA ALA A 81 -4.77 26.95 -8.03
C ALA A 81 -3.30 26.50 -7.94
N LEU A 82 -2.53 26.73 -9.01
CA LEU A 82 -1.10 26.44 -9.03
C LEU A 82 -0.32 27.35 -8.08
N ALA A 83 -0.70 28.62 -7.93
CA ALA A 83 -0.10 29.55 -6.97
C ALA A 83 -0.36 29.11 -5.52
N VAL A 84 -1.58 28.70 -5.18
CA VAL A 84 -1.94 28.15 -3.86
C VAL A 84 -1.09 26.92 -3.54
N LEU A 85 -0.94 26.02 -4.51
CA LEU A 85 -0.14 24.80 -4.33
C LEU A 85 1.38 25.06 -4.26
N ASN A 86 1.84 26.19 -4.80
CA ASN A 86 3.23 26.65 -4.68
C ASN A 86 3.51 27.42 -3.39
N ASP A 87 2.48 27.82 -2.63
CA ASP A 87 2.67 28.53 -1.38
C ASP A 87 3.22 27.57 -0.31
N GLY A 88 4.37 27.96 0.27
CA GLY A 88 5.06 27.17 1.28
C GLY A 88 4.26 26.99 2.57
N ARG A 89 3.34 27.90 2.90
CA ARG A 89 2.45 27.79 4.06
C ARG A 89 1.45 26.65 3.86
N ILE A 90 0.86 26.56 2.66
CA ILE A 90 -0.11 25.53 2.30
C ILE A 90 0.57 24.16 2.21
N THR A 91 1.70 24.11 1.51
CA THR A 91 2.50 22.88 1.42
C THR A 91 2.94 22.41 2.81
N GLY A 92 3.39 23.33 3.67
CA GLY A 92 3.74 23.05 5.06
C GLY A 92 2.56 22.54 5.88
N LEU A 93 1.38 23.16 5.76
CA LEU A 93 0.16 22.73 6.44
C LEU A 93 -0.26 21.31 6.04
N VAL A 94 -0.24 21.01 4.74
CA VAL A 94 -0.56 19.67 4.22
C VAL A 94 0.46 18.64 4.73
N ILE A 95 1.76 18.89 4.60
CA ILE A 95 2.80 17.97 5.08
C ILE A 95 2.69 17.73 6.59
N ASN A 96 2.48 18.80 7.36
CA ASN A 96 2.36 18.72 8.82
C ASN A 96 1.09 17.98 9.25
N SER A 97 -0.07 18.30 8.68
CA SER A 97 -1.34 17.61 9.01
C SER A 97 -1.29 16.12 8.70
N LEU A 98 -0.72 15.71 7.55
CA LEU A 98 -0.51 14.30 7.23
C LEU A 98 0.49 13.64 8.20
N GLY A 99 1.58 14.32 8.53
CA GLY A 99 2.57 13.85 9.49
C GLY A 99 2.00 13.67 10.90
N GLU A 100 1.23 14.64 11.39
CA GLU A 100 0.56 14.61 12.70
C GLU A 100 -0.50 13.51 12.77
N THR A 101 -1.33 13.41 11.73
CA THR A 101 -2.33 12.33 11.62
C THR A 101 -1.65 10.96 11.68
N HIS A 102 -0.53 10.79 10.98
CA HIS A 102 0.24 9.54 11.00
C HIS A 102 0.86 9.28 12.38
N ARG A 103 1.48 10.28 13.01
CA ARG A 103 2.03 10.13 14.37
C ARG A 103 0.96 9.82 15.41
N SER A 104 -0.23 10.39 15.27
CA SER A 104 -1.41 10.06 16.07
C SER A 104 -1.83 8.59 15.87
N PHE A 105 -1.88 8.10 14.63
CA PHE A 105 -2.11 6.67 14.36
C PHE A 105 -1.05 5.75 15.01
N LEU A 106 0.19 6.23 15.15
CA LEU A 106 1.27 5.54 15.86
C LEU A 106 1.22 5.72 17.40
N GLY A 107 0.24 6.46 17.91
CA GLY A 107 0.05 6.74 19.34
C GLY A 107 1.10 7.68 19.95
N LEU A 108 1.73 8.53 19.14
CA LEU A 108 2.77 9.46 19.59
C LEU A 108 2.23 10.85 19.96
N ASN A 109 1.12 11.27 19.35
CA ASN A 109 0.49 12.57 19.55
C ASN A 109 -1.02 12.39 19.70
N ASP A 110 -1.68 13.41 20.25
CA ASP A 110 -3.14 13.50 20.19
C ASP A 110 -3.63 13.61 18.76
N VAL A 111 -4.83 13.11 18.52
CA VAL A 111 -5.42 13.11 17.19
C VAL A 111 -5.85 14.53 16.84
N PRO A 112 -5.33 15.13 15.74
CA PRO A 112 -5.80 16.45 15.33
C PRO A 112 -7.29 16.34 14.98
N GLN A 113 -8.14 17.08 15.69
CA GLN A 113 -9.58 17.07 15.46
C GLN A 113 -9.96 18.01 14.32
N THR A 114 -9.23 19.12 14.18
CA THR A 114 -9.48 20.16 13.20
C THR A 114 -8.19 20.57 12.51
N ILE A 115 -8.29 20.88 11.22
CA ILE A 115 -7.24 21.59 10.48
C ILE A 115 -7.66 23.04 10.36
N ASP A 116 -6.83 23.96 10.85
CA ASP A 116 -7.03 25.40 10.64
C ASP A 116 -6.68 25.76 9.19
N LEU A 117 -7.69 26.15 8.42
CA LEU A 117 -7.54 26.58 7.03
C LEU A 117 -7.54 28.09 6.88
N ASN A 118 -7.43 28.86 7.96
CA ASN A 118 -7.33 30.31 7.88
C ASN A 118 -6.11 30.72 7.05
N SER A 119 -5.01 29.97 7.15
CA SER A 119 -3.83 30.15 6.28
C SER A 119 -4.16 29.91 4.79
N VAL A 120 -5.05 28.97 4.49
CA VAL A 120 -5.52 28.69 3.12
C VAL A 120 -6.40 29.82 2.60
N ALA A 121 -7.33 30.29 3.43
CA ALA A 121 -8.21 31.40 3.09
C ALA A 121 -7.42 32.70 2.87
N GLU A 122 -6.40 32.96 3.68
CA GLU A 122 -5.50 34.11 3.54
C GLU A 122 -4.73 34.05 2.21
N VAL A 123 -4.08 32.91 1.91
CA VAL A 123 -3.36 32.70 0.64
C VAL A 123 -4.31 32.81 -0.55
N ALA A 124 -5.48 32.18 -0.49
CA ALA A 124 -6.48 32.26 -1.55
C ALA A 124 -6.94 33.70 -1.79
N ARG A 125 -7.17 34.48 -0.72
CA ARG A 125 -7.54 35.89 -0.84
C ARG A 125 -6.42 36.73 -1.45
N GLU A 126 -5.16 36.53 -1.02
CA GLU A 126 -3.99 37.21 -1.60
C GLU A 126 -3.86 36.92 -3.10
N GLN A 127 -3.99 35.65 -3.50
CA GLN A 127 -3.87 35.24 -4.90
C GLN A 127 -5.05 35.73 -5.75
N ILE A 128 -6.28 35.62 -5.25
CA ILE A 128 -7.46 36.11 -5.95
C ILE A 128 -7.43 37.64 -6.04
N ALA A 129 -6.96 38.35 -5.02
CA ALA A 129 -6.85 39.82 -5.05
C ALA A 129 -5.92 40.31 -6.16
N SER A 130 -4.92 39.52 -6.54
CA SER A 130 -4.02 39.85 -7.66
C SER A 130 -4.73 39.82 -9.03
N VAL A 131 -5.82 39.04 -9.16
CA VAL A 131 -6.57 38.86 -10.40
C VAL A 131 -7.88 39.66 -10.40
N SER A 132 -8.64 39.58 -9.30
CA SER A 132 -9.92 40.24 -9.08
C SER A 132 -10.04 40.71 -7.62
N PRO A 133 -9.74 41.98 -7.33
CA PRO A 133 -9.89 42.56 -5.99
C PRO A 133 -11.33 42.48 -5.46
N GLU A 134 -12.33 42.58 -6.34
CA GLU A 134 -13.75 42.46 -5.97
C GLU A 134 -14.11 41.04 -5.51
N ALA A 135 -13.60 40.00 -6.19
CA ALA A 135 -13.82 38.61 -5.79
C ALA A 135 -13.12 38.29 -4.46
N ALA A 136 -11.94 38.86 -4.21
CA ALA A 136 -11.23 38.69 -2.95
C ALA A 136 -11.99 39.32 -1.76
N ALA A 137 -12.63 40.47 -1.97
CA ALA A 137 -13.46 41.14 -0.95
C ALA A 137 -14.74 40.36 -0.62
N ALA A 138 -15.21 39.49 -1.53
CA ALA A 138 -16.36 38.63 -1.30
C ALA A 138 -16.05 37.40 -0.42
N ILE A 139 -14.78 37.06 -0.21
CA ILE A 139 -14.36 35.95 0.66
C ILE A 139 -14.34 36.44 2.12
N PRO A 140 -15.24 35.96 3.00
CA PRO A 140 -15.32 36.42 4.38
C PRO A 140 -13.97 36.27 5.11
N SER A 141 -13.59 37.26 5.91
CA SER A 141 -12.34 37.28 6.70
C SER A 141 -12.44 36.62 8.07
N ASP A 142 -13.67 36.34 8.49
CA ASP A 142 -14.11 36.01 9.83
C ASP A 142 -14.80 34.63 9.90
N THR A 143 -14.82 33.90 8.79
CA THR A 143 -15.21 32.50 8.83
C THR A 143 -14.03 31.72 9.39
N ASP A 144 -14.22 31.01 10.50
CA ASP A 144 -13.28 29.98 10.95
C ASP A 144 -13.40 28.81 9.97
N TRP A 145 -12.51 28.76 8.97
CA TRP A 145 -12.47 27.63 8.05
C TRP A 145 -11.75 26.49 8.76
N SER A 146 -12.50 25.65 9.46
CA SER A 146 -11.99 24.40 10.00
C SER A 146 -12.59 23.22 9.23
N ILE A 147 -11.74 22.30 8.78
CA ILE A 147 -12.21 20.98 8.37
C ILE A 147 -12.09 20.05 9.57
N ASP A 148 -13.24 19.51 9.98
CA ASP A 148 -13.28 18.39 10.92
C ASP A 148 -12.70 17.16 10.22
N LEU A 149 -11.67 16.59 10.82
CA LEU A 149 -11.10 15.34 10.34
C LEU A 149 -11.91 14.18 10.94
N PRO A 150 -12.32 13.17 10.15
CA PRO A 150 -13.05 12.01 10.63
C PRO A 150 -12.12 11.07 11.40
N THR A 151 -11.60 11.54 12.54
CA THR A 151 -10.51 10.90 13.28
C THR A 151 -10.97 10.04 14.44
N GLU A 152 -12.28 10.04 14.72
CA GLU A 152 -12.94 9.33 15.83
C GLU A 152 -12.63 7.82 15.86
N ASN A 153 -12.28 7.25 14.70
CA ASN A 153 -12.04 5.82 14.53
C ASN A 153 -10.59 5.48 14.13
N ILE A 154 -9.63 6.40 14.25
CA ILE A 154 -8.23 6.08 13.94
C ILE A 154 -7.71 5.10 15.00
N PRO A 155 -7.41 3.84 14.63
CA PRO A 155 -6.95 2.86 15.60
C PRO A 155 -5.54 3.23 16.07
N ASN A 156 -5.28 3.11 17.38
CA ASN A 156 -3.94 3.27 17.92
C ASN A 156 -3.09 2.03 17.59
N SER A 157 -2.13 2.19 16.68
CA SER A 157 -1.23 1.13 16.24
C SER A 157 0.09 1.05 17.03
N SER A 158 0.27 1.90 18.05
CA SER A 158 1.42 1.89 18.96
C SER A 158 1.75 0.49 19.53
N PRO A 159 0.75 -0.34 19.95
CA PRO A 159 1.05 -1.68 20.44
C PRO A 159 1.68 -2.58 19.37
N VAL A 160 1.24 -2.44 18.12
CA VAL A 160 1.78 -3.21 16.98
C VAL A 160 3.19 -2.74 16.66
N LYS A 161 3.43 -1.42 16.61
CA LYS A 161 4.77 -0.86 16.42
C LYS A 161 5.74 -1.36 17.49
N THR A 162 5.38 -1.21 18.77
CA THR A 162 6.20 -1.65 19.92
C THR A 162 6.48 -3.15 19.87
N PHE A 163 5.46 -3.95 19.52
CA PHE A 163 5.61 -5.38 19.34
C PHE A 163 6.60 -5.72 18.21
N LEU A 164 6.53 -5.02 17.07
CA LEU A 164 7.45 -5.23 15.96
C LEU A 164 8.87 -4.79 16.29
N GLU A 165 9.06 -3.62 16.90
CA GLU A 165 10.39 -3.12 17.33
C GLU A 165 11.09 -4.10 18.28
N THR A 166 10.32 -4.76 19.14
CA THR A 166 10.84 -5.78 20.06
C THR A 166 11.05 -7.14 19.37
N SER A 167 10.07 -7.58 18.57
CA SER A 167 10.04 -8.94 18.04
C SER A 167 10.93 -9.13 16.81
N VAL A 168 11.01 -8.14 15.93
CA VAL A 168 11.80 -8.21 14.68
C VAL A 168 13.27 -8.56 14.94
N PRO A 169 14.02 -7.86 15.83
CA PRO A 169 15.41 -8.21 16.09
C PRO A 169 15.55 -9.60 16.73
N PHE A 170 14.60 -9.99 17.59
CA PHE A 170 14.60 -11.31 18.23
C PHE A 170 14.35 -12.44 17.22
N LEU A 171 13.35 -12.29 16.34
CA LEU A 171 13.06 -13.24 15.27
C LEU A 171 14.22 -13.32 14.27
N ALA A 172 14.84 -12.20 13.91
CA ALA A 172 16.02 -12.18 13.06
C ALA A 172 17.19 -12.95 13.70
N ALA A 173 17.44 -12.75 14.99
CA ALA A 173 18.47 -13.47 15.74
C ALA A 173 18.18 -14.98 15.82
N ILE A 174 16.94 -15.38 16.13
CA ILE A 174 16.55 -16.80 16.14
C ILE A 174 16.74 -17.43 14.76
N SER A 175 16.25 -16.76 13.71
CA SER A 175 16.41 -17.22 12.34
C SER A 175 17.88 -17.45 12.01
N LEU A 176 18.74 -16.48 12.31
CA LEU A 176 20.17 -16.57 12.07
C LEU A 176 20.81 -17.74 12.84
N VAL A 177 20.52 -17.89 14.13
CA VAL A 177 21.03 -18.98 14.96
C VAL A 177 20.59 -20.34 14.42
N MET A 178 19.33 -20.48 13.99
CA MET A 178 18.82 -21.72 13.42
C MET A 178 19.46 -22.03 12.05
N VAL A 179 19.68 -21.02 11.19
CA VAL A 179 20.41 -21.19 9.92
C VAL A 179 21.84 -21.66 10.20
N LEU A 180 22.53 -21.04 11.17
CA LEU A 180 23.87 -21.45 11.59
C LEU A 180 23.88 -22.87 12.15
N MET A 181 22.90 -23.23 12.98
CA MET A 181 22.77 -24.58 13.51
C MET A 181 22.52 -25.61 12.40
N ALA A 182 21.66 -25.30 11.42
CA ALA A 182 21.44 -26.15 10.25
C ALA A 182 22.73 -26.31 9.41
N PHE A 183 23.50 -25.24 9.26
CA PHE A 183 24.78 -25.25 8.56
C PHE A 183 25.85 -26.08 9.29
N LEU A 184 25.95 -25.99 10.62
CA LEU A 184 26.93 -26.72 11.42
C LEU A 184 26.58 -28.21 11.57
N THR A 185 25.28 -28.56 11.58
CA THR A 185 24.81 -29.94 11.75
C THR A 185 24.79 -30.76 10.46
N THR A 186 24.69 -30.10 9.29
CA THR A 186 24.69 -30.78 8.00
C THR A 186 26.10 -31.16 7.55
N SER A 187 26.23 -32.33 6.93
CA SER A 187 27.43 -32.68 6.15
C SER A 187 27.39 -32.04 4.75
N ASP A 188 26.21 -31.63 4.28
CA ASP A 188 26.00 -31.02 2.96
C ASP A 188 25.80 -29.51 3.11
N ARG A 189 26.88 -28.82 3.48
CA ARG A 189 26.92 -27.37 3.68
C ARG A 189 26.55 -26.56 2.43
N PRO A 190 27.00 -26.94 1.21
CA PRO A 190 26.63 -26.23 -0.02
C PRO A 190 25.11 -26.17 -0.21
N SER A 191 24.40 -27.26 0.11
CA SER A 191 22.94 -27.32 -0.02
C SER A 191 22.21 -26.30 0.89
N VAL A 192 22.66 -26.11 2.12
CA VAL A 192 22.09 -25.10 3.05
C VAL A 192 22.34 -23.69 2.53
N LEU A 193 23.57 -23.39 2.09
CA LEU A 193 23.92 -22.09 1.52
C LEU A 193 23.09 -21.76 0.27
N ARG A 194 22.91 -22.72 -0.66
CA ARG A 194 22.07 -22.53 -1.85
C ARG A 194 20.62 -22.22 -1.49
N LYS A 195 20.06 -22.94 -0.52
CA LYS A 195 18.67 -22.70 -0.07
C LYS A 195 18.49 -21.33 0.56
N ALA A 196 19.42 -20.91 1.43
CA ALA A 196 19.42 -19.58 2.01
C ALA A 196 19.60 -18.48 0.94
N ALA A 197 20.49 -18.72 -0.04
CA ALA A 197 20.68 -17.84 -1.19
C ALA A 197 19.41 -17.67 -2.03
N PHE A 198 18.77 -18.79 -2.41
CA PHE A 198 17.52 -18.76 -3.17
C PHE A 198 16.38 -18.09 -2.39
N TRP A 199 16.34 -18.26 -1.07
CA TRP A 199 15.40 -17.53 -0.23
C TRP A 199 15.67 -16.02 -0.27
N ALA A 200 16.91 -15.58 -0.05
CA ALA A 200 17.25 -14.15 -0.06
C ALA A 200 16.99 -13.49 -1.43
N ILE A 201 17.39 -14.16 -2.51
CA ILE A 201 17.14 -13.71 -3.88
C ILE A 201 15.64 -13.74 -4.20
N GLY A 202 14.93 -14.80 -3.80
CA GLY A 202 13.49 -14.95 -4.01
C GLY A 202 12.69 -13.87 -3.29
N THR A 203 12.99 -13.62 -2.02
CA THR A 203 12.38 -12.52 -1.23
C THR A 203 12.63 -11.18 -1.92
N THR A 204 13.87 -10.89 -2.30
CA THR A 204 14.20 -9.66 -3.05
C THR A 204 13.38 -9.56 -4.33
N ALA A 205 13.35 -10.63 -5.14
CA ALA A 205 12.63 -10.64 -6.41
C ALA A 205 11.14 -10.39 -6.22
N VAL A 206 10.50 -10.98 -5.20
CA VAL A 206 9.09 -10.72 -4.87
C VAL A 206 8.87 -9.24 -4.57
N TYR A 207 9.72 -8.62 -3.76
CA TYR A 207 9.59 -7.19 -3.45
C TYR A 207 9.82 -6.28 -4.65
N LEU A 208 10.80 -6.59 -5.51
CA LEU A 208 11.01 -5.83 -6.73
C LEU A 208 9.85 -6.01 -7.72
N ILE A 209 9.29 -7.22 -7.83
CA ILE A 209 8.13 -7.50 -8.68
C ILE A 209 6.91 -6.75 -8.17
N VAL A 210 6.61 -6.80 -6.86
CA VAL A 210 5.49 -6.02 -6.29
C VAL A 210 5.76 -4.53 -6.47
N GLY A 211 6.99 -4.11 -6.21
CA GLY A 211 7.40 -2.72 -6.30
C GLY A 211 7.28 -2.10 -7.67
N PHE A 212 7.86 -2.73 -8.70
CA PHE A 212 7.81 -2.19 -10.05
C PHE A 212 6.57 -2.66 -10.82
N GLY A 213 6.07 -3.84 -10.50
CA GLY A 213 4.92 -4.45 -11.18
C GLY A 213 3.59 -3.80 -10.82
N VAL A 214 3.35 -3.45 -9.54
CA VAL A 214 2.09 -2.81 -9.15
C VAL A 214 1.91 -1.44 -9.81
N PRO A 215 2.90 -0.51 -9.80
CA PRO A 215 2.78 0.77 -10.53
C PRO A 215 2.60 0.60 -12.03
N ALA A 216 3.32 -0.34 -12.66
CA ALA A 216 3.16 -0.63 -14.08
C ALA A 216 1.75 -1.14 -14.40
N LEU A 217 1.21 -2.02 -13.56
CA LEU A 217 -0.14 -2.55 -13.72
C LEU A 217 -1.21 -1.47 -13.47
N LEU A 218 -1.03 -0.61 -12.47
CA LEU A 218 -1.95 0.51 -12.21
C LEU A 218 -2.01 1.48 -13.38
N ARG A 219 -0.85 1.83 -13.97
CA ARG A 219 -0.79 2.67 -15.18
C ARG A 219 -1.50 2.04 -16.37
N LEU A 220 -1.45 0.71 -16.49
CA LEU A 220 -2.16 -0.01 -17.53
C LEU A 220 -3.68 -0.03 -17.30
N ALA A 221 -4.12 -0.11 -16.04
CA ALA A 221 -5.53 -0.30 -15.69
C ALA A 221 -6.34 1.00 -15.57
N ILE A 222 -5.75 2.07 -15.01
CA ILE A 222 -6.49 3.29 -14.59
C ILE A 222 -5.98 4.57 -15.29
N GLY A 223 -4.98 4.45 -16.19
CA GLY A 223 -4.46 5.58 -16.96
C GLY A 223 -3.88 6.70 -16.09
N ASP A 224 -4.23 7.95 -16.37
CA ASP A 224 -3.60 9.13 -15.76
C ASP A 224 -3.83 9.25 -14.23
N GLN A 225 -4.94 8.71 -13.71
CA GLN A 225 -5.19 8.69 -12.26
C GLN A 225 -4.23 7.76 -11.51
N ALA A 226 -3.53 6.86 -12.21
CA ALA A 226 -2.54 5.99 -11.62
C ALA A 226 -1.26 6.73 -11.20
N GLU A 227 -1.03 7.97 -11.64
CA GLU A 227 0.25 8.64 -11.38
C GLU A 227 0.44 9.00 -9.91
N ILE A 228 -0.64 9.37 -9.20
CA ILE A 228 -0.60 9.61 -7.75
C ILE A 228 -0.24 8.32 -7.01
N PHE A 229 -0.91 7.21 -7.34
CA PHE A 229 -0.63 5.90 -6.73
C PHE A 229 0.77 5.39 -7.11
N ALA A 230 1.21 5.58 -8.35
CA ALA A 230 2.53 5.19 -8.80
C ALA A 230 3.62 5.99 -8.08
N ALA A 231 3.44 7.30 -7.92
CA ALA A 231 4.35 8.16 -7.17
C ALA A 231 4.40 7.74 -5.69
N LEU A 232 3.24 7.45 -5.08
CA LEU A 232 3.15 6.94 -3.71
C LEU A 232 3.90 5.61 -3.53
N ILE A 233 3.68 4.64 -4.42
CA ILE A 233 4.35 3.34 -4.36
C ILE A 233 5.85 3.49 -4.64
N THR A 234 6.24 4.37 -5.57
CA THR A 234 7.65 4.65 -5.86
C THR A 234 8.36 5.28 -4.67
N ALA A 235 7.71 6.25 -4.02
CA ALA A 235 8.17 6.82 -2.77
C ALA A 235 8.41 5.70 -1.76
N LEU A 236 7.39 4.86 -1.48
CA LEU A 236 7.46 3.71 -0.57
C LEU A 236 8.61 2.75 -0.88
N LEU A 237 8.83 2.44 -2.16
CA LEU A 237 9.89 1.54 -2.62
C LEU A 237 11.28 2.07 -2.40
N ARG A 238 11.47 3.37 -2.51
CA ARG A 238 12.81 3.98 -2.39
C ARG A 238 13.47 3.60 -1.05
N THR A 239 12.69 3.52 0.01
CA THR A 239 13.18 3.12 1.35
C THR A 239 13.49 1.63 1.44
N THR A 240 12.74 0.78 0.74
CA THR A 240 12.95 -0.68 0.79
C THR A 240 13.99 -1.17 -0.23
N LEU A 241 14.37 -0.31 -1.19
CA LEU A 241 15.29 -0.65 -2.26
C LEU A 241 16.70 -0.95 -1.75
N VAL A 242 17.28 -0.09 -0.89
CA VAL A 242 18.64 -0.31 -0.36
C VAL A 242 18.72 -1.61 0.45
N PRO A 243 17.85 -1.87 1.45
CA PRO A 243 17.85 -3.15 2.15
C PRO A 243 17.66 -4.35 1.22
N SER A 244 16.79 -4.24 0.21
CA SER A 244 16.55 -5.31 -0.76
C SER A 244 17.80 -5.60 -1.60
N ILE A 245 18.52 -4.58 -2.06
CA ILE A 245 19.80 -4.76 -2.77
C ILE A 245 20.84 -5.43 -1.87
N VAL A 246 20.93 -5.02 -0.59
CA VAL A 246 21.84 -5.66 0.37
C VAL A 246 21.48 -7.13 0.56
N LEU A 247 20.20 -7.46 0.73
CA LEU A 247 19.74 -8.84 0.87
C LEU A 247 20.04 -9.66 -0.40
N ALA A 248 19.85 -9.08 -1.59
CA ALA A 248 20.21 -9.71 -2.86
C ALA A 248 21.72 -9.98 -2.93
N GLY A 249 22.55 -9.00 -2.54
CA GLY A 249 23.99 -9.12 -2.48
C GLY A 249 24.45 -10.24 -1.53
N VAL A 250 23.84 -10.34 -0.36
CA VAL A 250 24.05 -11.45 0.59
C VAL A 250 23.64 -12.78 -0.06
N GLY A 251 22.50 -12.84 -0.73
CA GLY A 251 22.06 -14.03 -1.45
C GLY A 251 23.06 -14.48 -2.52
N VAL A 252 23.58 -13.56 -3.34
CA VAL A 252 24.60 -13.84 -4.36
C VAL A 252 25.91 -14.31 -3.71
N ALA A 253 26.37 -13.66 -2.63
CA ALA A 253 27.56 -14.06 -1.91
C ALA A 253 27.43 -15.48 -1.33
N LEU A 254 26.28 -15.82 -0.75
CA LEU A 254 25.98 -17.17 -0.26
C LEU A 254 25.96 -18.20 -1.40
N LEU A 255 25.41 -17.83 -2.56
CA LEU A 255 25.39 -18.70 -3.74
C LEU A 255 26.81 -18.99 -4.26
N LEU A 256 27.65 -17.96 -4.38
CA LEU A 256 29.05 -18.10 -4.77
C LEU A 256 29.86 -18.92 -3.76
N ALA A 257 29.67 -18.66 -2.46
CA ALA A 257 30.27 -19.45 -1.40
C ALA A 257 29.87 -20.93 -1.49
N SER A 258 28.63 -21.22 -1.89
CA SER A 258 28.16 -22.59 -2.10
C SER A 258 28.81 -23.31 -3.29
N TRP A 259 29.32 -22.57 -4.28
CA TRP A 259 30.02 -23.12 -5.45
C TRP A 259 31.50 -23.29 -5.19
N LEU A 260 32.11 -22.39 -4.42
CA LEU A 260 33.53 -22.47 -4.03
C LEU A 260 33.78 -23.57 -2.99
N TRP A 261 32.73 -24.05 -2.31
CA TRP A 261 32.87 -25.10 -1.31
C TRP A 261 33.16 -26.45 -1.99
N PRO A 262 34.30 -27.10 -1.69
CA PRO A 262 34.63 -28.38 -2.30
C PRO A 262 33.59 -29.42 -1.91
N GLU A 263 32.89 -29.99 -2.89
CA GLU A 263 32.07 -31.16 -2.66
C GLU A 263 33.00 -32.28 -2.18
N GLU A 264 32.77 -32.76 -0.95
CA GLU A 264 33.38 -34.01 -0.48
C GLU A 264 32.98 -35.08 -1.49
N ARG A 265 33.90 -35.38 -2.43
CA ARG A 265 33.67 -36.34 -3.49
C ARG A 265 33.13 -37.60 -2.81
N PRO A 266 31.96 -38.12 -3.24
CA PRO A 266 31.45 -39.38 -2.73
C PRO A 266 32.61 -40.37 -2.83
N GLN A 267 33.14 -40.77 -1.67
CA GLN A 267 34.28 -41.67 -1.62
C GLN A 267 33.86 -42.86 -2.47
N PRO A 268 34.52 -43.12 -3.61
CA PRO A 268 34.00 -44.06 -4.61
C PRO A 268 33.73 -45.33 -3.85
N SER A 269 32.44 -45.69 -3.75
CA SER A 269 31.97 -46.85 -2.99
C SER A 269 32.93 -47.95 -3.33
N ARG A 270 33.78 -48.30 -2.35
CA ARG A 270 34.89 -49.23 -2.51
C ARG A 270 34.31 -50.39 -3.30
N ALA A 271 34.77 -50.55 -4.54
CA ALA A 271 34.22 -51.55 -5.45
C ALA A 271 34.08 -52.83 -4.63
N PRO A 272 32.88 -53.47 -4.59
CA PRO A 272 32.67 -54.65 -3.77
C PRO A 272 33.85 -55.57 -4.04
N ALA A 273 34.56 -55.95 -2.97
CA ALA A 273 35.73 -56.80 -3.10
C ALA A 273 35.35 -57.96 -4.02
N PRO A 274 36.19 -58.29 -5.03
CA PRO A 274 35.88 -59.36 -5.96
C PRO A 274 35.44 -60.58 -5.15
N ALA A 275 34.22 -61.05 -5.42
CA ALA A 275 33.66 -62.19 -4.69
C ALA A 275 34.71 -63.31 -4.68
N PRO A 276 34.96 -63.98 -3.54
CA PRO A 276 35.84 -65.13 -3.52
C PRO A 276 35.36 -66.15 -4.56
N PRO A 277 36.27 -66.82 -5.29
CA PRO A 277 35.91 -67.71 -6.37
C PRO A 277 34.91 -68.76 -5.88
N THR A 278 33.71 -68.75 -6.46
CA THR A 278 32.68 -69.75 -6.20
C THR A 278 33.21 -71.10 -6.64
N THR A 279 33.46 -71.99 -5.67
CA THR A 279 33.79 -73.39 -5.92
C THR A 279 32.66 -74.01 -6.77
N PRO A 280 32.95 -74.75 -7.86
CA PRO A 280 31.93 -75.35 -8.70
C PRO A 280 31.12 -76.38 -7.90
N VAL A 281 29.86 -76.07 -7.62
CA VAL A 281 28.88 -77.03 -7.12
C VAL A 281 28.45 -77.91 -8.31
N PRO A 282 28.48 -79.25 -8.19
CA PRO A 282 28.09 -80.15 -9.27
C PRO A 282 26.62 -79.98 -9.64
N THR A 283 26.39 -79.91 -10.95
CA THR A 283 25.09 -79.82 -11.61
C THR A 283 24.20 -81.01 -11.25
N THR A 284 23.25 -80.82 -10.35
CA THR A 284 22.09 -81.72 -10.21
C THR A 284 20.96 -81.24 -11.12
N THR A 285 20.50 -82.19 -11.93
CA THR A 285 19.43 -82.14 -12.93
C THR A 285 18.19 -81.37 -12.47
N PRO A 286 17.64 -80.44 -13.29
CA PRO A 286 16.39 -79.77 -12.96
C PRO A 286 15.20 -80.73 -13.13
N VAL A 287 14.44 -80.92 -12.05
CA VAL A 287 13.10 -81.52 -12.07
C VAL A 287 12.12 -80.48 -12.64
N PRO A 288 11.23 -80.83 -13.59
CA PRO A 288 10.28 -79.90 -14.16
C PRO A 288 9.24 -79.51 -13.10
N THR A 289 9.43 -78.36 -12.47
CA THR A 289 8.41 -77.77 -11.60
C THR A 289 7.52 -76.90 -12.46
N THR A 290 6.28 -77.32 -12.64
CA THR A 290 5.19 -76.60 -13.31
C THR A 290 5.13 -75.17 -12.83
N HIS A 291 5.47 -74.23 -13.72
CA HIS A 291 5.33 -72.81 -13.48
C HIS A 291 3.84 -72.46 -13.41
N ILE A 292 3.31 -72.35 -12.19
CA ILE A 292 2.02 -71.69 -11.96
C ILE A 292 2.30 -70.18 -12.05
N ALA A 293 1.70 -69.53 -13.04
CA ALA A 293 1.77 -68.08 -13.18
C ALA A 293 1.08 -67.42 -11.96
N PRO A 294 1.71 -66.44 -11.29
CA PRO A 294 1.04 -65.71 -10.22
C PRO A 294 -0.16 -64.94 -10.80
N VAL A 295 -1.35 -65.35 -10.39
CA VAL A 295 -2.61 -64.66 -10.64
C VAL A 295 -2.50 -63.25 -10.05
N ARG A 296 -2.58 -62.24 -10.91
CA ARG A 296 -2.63 -60.83 -10.53
C ARG A 296 -3.91 -60.61 -9.71
N PRO A 297 -3.85 -60.18 -8.43
CA PRO A 297 -5.05 -59.78 -7.72
C PRO A 297 -5.68 -58.60 -8.45
N ARG A 298 -6.89 -58.84 -8.95
CA ARG A 298 -7.77 -57.87 -9.59
C ARG A 298 -8.12 -56.82 -8.54
N ALA A 299 -7.82 -55.55 -8.83
CA ALA A 299 -8.09 -54.43 -7.96
C ALA A 299 -9.58 -54.38 -7.59
N SER A 300 -9.88 -54.66 -6.32
CA SER A 300 -11.19 -54.46 -5.72
C SER A 300 -11.25 -53.07 -5.09
N ALA A 301 -12.22 -52.31 -5.58
CA ALA A 301 -12.90 -51.16 -4.96
C ALA A 301 -12.10 -49.86 -4.70
N PRO A 302 -12.66 -48.69 -5.07
CA PRO A 302 -12.16 -47.40 -4.60
C PRO A 302 -12.41 -47.26 -3.09
N PRO A 303 -11.51 -46.59 -2.35
CA PRO A 303 -11.70 -46.37 -0.91
C PRO A 303 -12.94 -45.49 -0.68
N GLN A 304 -13.87 -45.98 0.14
CA GLN A 304 -14.96 -45.17 0.66
C GLN A 304 -14.38 -44.04 1.52
N GLN A 305 -14.78 -42.81 1.22
CA GLN A 305 -14.44 -41.63 2.02
C GLN A 305 -15.00 -41.80 3.45
N PRO A 306 -14.22 -41.44 4.49
CA PRO A 306 -14.73 -41.37 5.85
C PRO A 306 -15.85 -40.32 5.91
N VAL A 307 -17.06 -40.77 6.25
CA VAL A 307 -18.18 -39.89 6.55
C VAL A 307 -17.87 -39.21 7.88
N THR A 308 -17.51 -37.93 7.85
CA THR A 308 -17.40 -37.08 9.04
C THR A 308 -18.76 -36.99 9.73
N PRO A 309 -18.85 -37.23 11.06
CA PRO A 309 -20.08 -36.97 11.80
C PRO A 309 -20.41 -35.47 11.80
N PRO A 310 -21.70 -35.09 11.85
CA PRO A 310 -22.10 -33.69 11.89
C PRO A 310 -21.59 -33.03 13.17
N SER A 311 -20.76 -32.00 13.00
CA SER A 311 -20.35 -31.09 14.07
C SER A 311 -21.60 -30.45 14.67
N THR A 312 -21.85 -30.74 15.95
CA THR A 312 -22.82 -30.01 16.76
C THR A 312 -22.38 -28.54 16.83
N PRO A 313 -23.27 -27.55 16.59
CA PRO A 313 -22.91 -26.15 16.73
C PRO A 313 -22.58 -25.87 18.20
N VAL A 314 -21.30 -25.54 18.46
CA VAL A 314 -20.89 -24.95 19.73
C VAL A 314 -21.39 -23.52 19.73
N VAL A 315 -22.39 -23.26 20.58
CA VAL A 315 -22.86 -21.91 20.92
C VAL A 315 -21.70 -21.17 21.60
N PRO A 316 -21.25 -20.02 21.07
CA PRO A 316 -20.28 -19.20 21.79
C PRO A 316 -20.89 -18.74 23.11
N ALA A 317 -20.21 -19.06 24.22
CA ALA A 317 -20.53 -18.48 25.51
C ALA A 317 -20.32 -16.96 25.42
N THR A 318 -21.34 -16.21 25.80
CA THR A 318 -21.33 -14.75 25.96
C THR A 318 -20.12 -14.34 26.82
N PRO A 319 -19.27 -13.41 26.38
CA PRO A 319 -18.23 -12.87 27.24
C PRO A 319 -18.88 -12.12 28.43
N PRO A 320 -18.31 -12.24 29.65
CA PRO A 320 -18.80 -11.51 30.81
C PRO A 320 -18.68 -10.00 30.58
N SER A 321 -19.73 -9.28 30.97
CA SER A 321 -19.81 -7.83 30.95
C SER A 321 -18.60 -7.19 31.62
N ASN A 322 -17.99 -6.20 30.94
CA ASN A 322 -16.97 -5.34 31.52
C ASN A 322 -17.48 -4.69 32.82
N PRO A 323 -16.66 -4.62 33.88
CA PRO A 323 -17.03 -3.88 35.08
C PRO A 323 -17.15 -2.39 34.75
N VAL A 324 -18.29 -1.82 35.10
CA VAL A 324 -18.53 -0.37 35.12
C VAL A 324 -17.53 0.26 36.09
N VAL A 325 -16.59 1.04 35.57
CA VAL A 325 -15.72 1.92 36.38
C VAL A 325 -16.49 3.22 36.61
N PRO A 326 -16.75 3.63 37.87
CA PRO A 326 -17.38 4.92 38.16
C PRO A 326 -16.51 6.09 37.70
N ALA A 327 -17.10 7.05 36.99
CA ALA A 327 -16.43 8.19 36.37
C ALA A 327 -16.01 9.30 37.36
N ASP A 328 -15.64 8.98 38.60
CA ASP A 328 -15.45 10.00 39.65
C ASP A 328 -14.22 9.77 40.55
N ALA A 329 -13.12 9.27 39.98
CA ALA A 329 -11.83 9.21 40.66
C ALA A 329 -10.88 10.27 40.07
N ALA A 330 -10.75 11.41 40.76
CA ALA A 330 -9.72 12.40 40.49
C ALA A 330 -8.31 11.75 40.62
N PRO A 331 -7.34 12.11 39.75
CA PRO A 331 -5.99 11.58 39.85
C PRO A 331 -5.32 12.06 41.15
N PRO A 332 -4.51 11.20 41.81
CA PRO A 332 -3.76 11.61 42.99
C PRO A 332 -2.71 12.66 42.62
N THR A 333 -2.87 13.88 43.13
CA THR A 333 -1.82 14.89 43.17
C THR A 333 -0.68 14.40 44.06
N ASP A 334 0.49 14.20 43.45
CA ASP A 334 1.74 13.84 44.13
C ASP A 334 2.31 15.07 44.87
N PRO A 335 2.37 15.08 46.22
CA PRO A 335 2.74 16.26 47.00
C PRO A 335 4.26 16.54 47.09
N PHE A 336 5.10 15.88 46.27
CA PHE A 336 6.56 15.96 46.39
C PHE A 336 7.32 16.38 45.12
N ALA A 337 6.67 16.95 44.10
CA ALA A 337 7.40 17.55 42.98
C ALA A 337 8.01 18.91 43.39
N PRO A 338 9.34 19.09 43.41
CA PRO A 338 9.95 20.40 43.69
C PRO A 338 9.78 21.35 42.48
N PRO A 339 9.74 22.68 42.72
CA PRO A 339 9.56 23.66 41.66
C PRO A 339 10.80 23.71 40.74
N VAL A 340 10.56 23.67 39.44
CA VAL A 340 11.59 23.88 38.41
C VAL A 340 11.65 25.37 38.09
N ASP A 341 12.66 26.05 38.61
CA ASP A 341 13.04 27.41 38.21
C ASP A 341 13.73 27.35 36.84
N ILE A 342 13.13 27.97 35.82
CA ILE A 342 13.73 28.16 34.50
C ILE A 342 14.40 29.55 34.48
N PRO A 343 15.74 29.66 34.39
CA PRO A 343 16.38 30.96 34.28
C PRO A 343 16.28 31.51 32.86
N LEU A 344 15.71 32.70 32.74
CA LEU A 344 15.85 33.57 31.57
C LEU A 344 17.31 34.04 31.48
N THR A 345 18.10 33.44 30.58
CA THR A 345 19.44 33.96 30.26
C THR A 345 19.39 34.76 28.97
N SER A 346 19.61 36.06 29.13
CA SER A 346 20.01 37.04 28.13
C SER A 346 21.30 36.60 27.41
N GLY A 347 21.41 36.93 26.12
CA GLY A 347 22.49 36.51 25.23
C GLY A 347 23.86 37.15 25.49
N PRO A 348 24.83 36.89 24.59
CA PRO A 348 25.55 38.03 24.03
C PRO A 348 25.79 37.94 22.52
N ASP A 349 25.88 39.14 21.94
CA ASP A 349 26.52 39.47 20.68
C ASP A 349 27.81 38.68 20.41
N SER A 350 27.95 38.17 19.19
CA SER A 350 29.25 37.99 18.54
C SER A 350 29.06 37.92 17.03
N GLY A 351 29.32 39.06 16.38
CA GLY A 351 29.54 39.10 14.95
C GLY A 351 30.82 38.37 14.57
N MET A 352 30.74 37.51 13.57
CA MET A 352 31.88 37.15 12.72
C MET A 352 31.37 36.79 11.33
N LEU A 353 31.65 37.67 10.38
CA LEU A 353 31.50 37.44 8.94
C LEU A 353 32.52 36.38 8.49
N PRO A 354 32.15 35.43 7.61
CA PRO A 354 33.13 34.55 6.99
C PRO A 354 33.96 35.31 5.94
N PRO A 355 35.23 34.92 5.73
CA PRO A 355 36.15 35.62 4.83
C PRO A 355 35.80 35.38 3.36
N ILE A 356 35.87 36.46 2.58
CA ILE A 356 35.84 36.49 1.12
C ILE A 356 37.13 35.84 0.62
N VAL A 357 37.02 34.63 0.06
CA VAL A 357 38.10 34.00 -0.72
C VAL A 357 38.10 34.66 -2.10
N THR A 358 39.14 35.46 -2.34
CA THR A 358 39.45 36.06 -3.64
C THR A 358 40.48 35.20 -4.36
N GLY A 359 40.18 34.85 -5.61
CA GLY A 359 41.16 34.49 -6.63
C GLY A 359 41.24 33.02 -7.00
N SER A 360 40.77 32.68 -8.21
CA SER A 360 41.64 32.12 -9.26
C SER A 360 40.86 32.04 -10.58
N ASP A 361 41.50 32.54 -11.63
CA ASP A 361 41.10 32.52 -13.03
C ASP A 361 40.49 31.18 -13.48
N ALA A 362 39.27 31.24 -14.00
CA ALA A 362 38.78 30.30 -14.97
C ALA A 362 38.18 31.10 -16.13
N THR A 363 38.90 31.11 -17.25
CA THR A 363 38.42 31.57 -18.55
C THR A 363 37.13 30.83 -18.89
N ILE A 364 35.99 31.53 -18.80
CA ILE A 364 34.69 31.02 -19.24
C ILE A 364 34.59 31.26 -20.75
N GLU A 365 34.59 30.17 -21.53
CA GLU A 365 34.16 30.20 -22.93
C GLU A 365 32.69 30.63 -23.01
N PRO A 366 32.29 31.44 -24.01
CA PRO A 366 30.91 31.86 -24.16
C PRO A 366 30.01 30.65 -24.47
N LEU A 367 29.03 30.40 -23.60
CA LEU A 367 27.97 29.43 -23.85
C LEU A 367 27.27 29.78 -25.17
N THR A 368 27.26 28.81 -26.07
CA THR A 368 26.52 28.89 -27.33
C THR A 368 25.02 28.88 -27.00
N GLU A 369 24.33 29.90 -27.48
CA GLU A 369 22.88 30.07 -27.38
C GLU A 369 22.15 28.82 -27.93
N PRO A 370 21.29 28.14 -27.15
CA PRO A 370 20.51 27.03 -27.68
C PRO A 370 19.45 27.59 -28.66
N PRO A 371 19.18 26.91 -29.78
CA PRO A 371 18.21 27.38 -30.76
C PRO A 371 16.79 27.43 -30.15
N PRO A 372 15.93 28.34 -30.64
CA PRO A 372 14.59 28.50 -30.10
C PRO A 372 13.76 27.23 -30.31
N PHE A 373 13.31 26.65 -29.19
CA PHE A 373 12.29 25.62 -29.17
C PHE A 373 11.01 26.17 -29.80
N ARG A 374 10.61 25.62 -30.96
CA ARG A 374 9.26 25.79 -31.51
C ARG A 374 8.39 24.63 -31.00
N PRO A 375 7.35 24.88 -30.19
CA PRO A 375 6.33 23.88 -29.93
C PRO A 375 5.57 23.65 -31.24
N THR A 376 5.73 22.47 -31.85
CA THR A 376 4.75 21.99 -32.84
C THR A 376 3.49 21.58 -32.08
N LEU A 377 2.49 22.47 -32.12
CA LEU A 377 1.10 22.15 -31.80
C LEU A 377 0.66 20.91 -32.60
N PRO A 378 -0.09 19.96 -32.01
CA PRO A 378 -0.74 18.92 -32.78
C PRO A 378 -1.78 19.56 -33.72
N THR A 379 -1.66 19.26 -35.01
CA THR A 379 -2.58 19.66 -36.06
C THR A 379 -4.01 19.27 -35.67
N ARG A 380 -4.85 20.28 -35.44
CA ARG A 380 -6.31 20.16 -35.33
C ARG A 380 -6.84 19.47 -36.59
N ALA A 381 -7.58 18.37 -36.40
CA ALA A 381 -8.32 17.74 -37.48
C ALA A 381 -9.26 18.75 -38.15
N ALA A 382 -9.32 18.72 -39.48
CA ALA A 382 -10.10 19.65 -40.28
C ALA A 382 -11.62 19.52 -40.00
N PRO A 383 -12.42 20.60 -40.12
CA PRO A 383 -13.81 20.60 -39.63
C PRO A 383 -14.83 19.80 -40.47
N ASN A 384 -14.40 19.01 -41.46
CA ASN A 384 -15.29 18.57 -42.55
C ASN A 384 -15.28 17.06 -42.84
N GLU A 385 -14.82 16.20 -41.92
CA GLU A 385 -14.95 14.75 -42.10
C GLU A 385 -16.33 14.27 -41.62
N ARG A 386 -17.28 14.15 -42.56
CA ARG A 386 -18.56 13.48 -42.31
C ARG A 386 -18.31 11.99 -42.13
N VAL A 387 -18.40 11.53 -40.89
CA VAL A 387 -18.50 10.10 -40.57
C VAL A 387 -19.88 9.61 -41.03
N THR A 388 -19.91 8.88 -42.13
CA THR A 388 -21.11 8.20 -42.63
C THR A 388 -21.31 6.93 -41.81
N LEU A 389 -22.26 6.93 -40.87
CA LEU A 389 -22.72 5.72 -40.20
C LEU A 389 -23.46 4.81 -41.20
N PRO A 390 -23.32 3.48 -41.13
CA PRO A 390 -24.07 2.56 -41.97
C PRO A 390 -25.58 2.68 -41.71
N ALA A 391 -26.37 2.51 -42.76
CA ALA A 391 -27.83 2.57 -42.70
C ALA A 391 -28.39 1.52 -41.73
N TRP A 392 -29.14 1.99 -40.74
CA TRP A 392 -29.92 1.16 -39.82
C TRP A 392 -31.04 0.46 -40.60
N THR A 393 -31.00 -0.88 -40.66
CA THR A 393 -31.99 -1.74 -41.34
C THR A 393 -32.89 -2.48 -40.35
N GLY A 394 -33.25 -1.83 -39.24
CA GLY A 394 -34.26 -2.36 -38.31
C GLY A 394 -35.65 -1.88 -38.72
N ASP A 395 -36.56 -2.81 -39.03
CA ASP A 395 -37.99 -2.51 -39.13
C ASP A 395 -38.48 -1.95 -37.79
N PRO A 396 -39.26 -0.84 -37.78
CA PRO A 396 -39.79 -0.29 -36.54
C PRO A 396 -40.81 -1.26 -35.94
N GLU A 397 -40.53 -1.71 -34.71
CA GLU A 397 -41.45 -2.47 -33.88
C GLU A 397 -42.71 -1.61 -33.62
N PRO A 398 -43.93 -2.18 -33.74
CA PRO A 398 -45.16 -1.42 -33.53
C PRO A 398 -45.23 -0.91 -32.08
N PRO A 399 -45.79 0.29 -31.85
CA PRO A 399 -45.88 0.86 -30.52
C PRO A 399 -46.69 -0.06 -29.58
N PRO A 400 -46.27 -0.21 -28.32
CA PRO A 400 -47.02 -0.99 -27.35
C PRO A 400 -48.42 -0.40 -27.14
N GLU A 401 -49.41 -1.28 -27.05
CA GLU A 401 -50.80 -0.90 -26.76
C GLU A 401 -50.89 -0.06 -25.47
N PRO A 402 -51.78 0.94 -25.41
CA PRO A 402 -51.97 1.75 -24.23
C PRO A 402 -52.46 0.88 -23.07
N ALA A 403 -51.66 0.82 -22.00
CA ALA A 403 -52.01 0.13 -20.76
C ALA A 403 -53.32 0.73 -20.17
N PRO A 404 -54.19 -0.11 -19.60
CA PRO A 404 -55.44 0.34 -19.01
C PRO A 404 -55.18 1.35 -17.87
N THR A 405 -55.73 2.55 -18.02
CA THR A 405 -55.78 3.61 -17.01
C THR A 405 -56.56 3.14 -15.80
N GLY A 406 -55.86 2.69 -14.76
CA GLY A 406 -56.49 2.14 -13.57
C GLY A 406 -55.58 2.07 -12.36
N GLY A 407 -55.25 3.24 -11.79
CA GLY A 407 -54.65 3.37 -10.46
C GLY A 407 -53.20 3.85 -10.49
N VAL A 408 -52.93 4.96 -9.81
CA VAL A 408 -51.55 5.41 -9.52
C VAL A 408 -50.84 4.28 -8.78
N PRO A 409 -49.76 3.69 -9.32
CA PRO A 409 -49.01 2.66 -8.61
C PRO A 409 -48.53 3.27 -7.29
N LYS A 410 -48.93 2.66 -6.17
CA LYS A 410 -48.40 3.04 -4.86
C LYS A 410 -46.90 2.75 -4.88
N ALA A 411 -46.10 3.82 -4.88
CA ALA A 411 -44.65 3.72 -4.79
C ALA A 411 -44.26 2.77 -3.66
N ARG A 412 -43.40 1.81 -3.97
CA ARG A 412 -42.87 0.91 -2.96
C ARG A 412 -41.90 1.69 -2.08
N PRO A 413 -41.92 1.48 -0.75
CA PRO A 413 -40.92 2.08 0.12
C PRO A 413 -39.52 1.56 -0.27
N PRO A 414 -38.46 2.38 -0.13
CA PRO A 414 -37.10 1.94 -0.38
C PRO A 414 -36.74 0.76 0.52
N THR A 415 -35.87 -0.13 0.04
CA THR A 415 -35.48 -1.35 0.76
C THR A 415 -34.08 -1.19 1.35
N TRP A 416 -33.91 -1.49 2.63
CA TRP A 416 -32.59 -1.48 3.26
C TRP A 416 -31.74 -2.66 2.80
N VAL A 417 -30.53 -2.39 2.30
CA VAL A 417 -29.52 -3.41 1.96
C VAL A 417 -28.31 -3.22 2.84
N GLU A 418 -27.98 -4.26 3.61
CA GLU A 418 -26.86 -4.25 4.56
C GLU A 418 -25.53 -3.97 3.85
N GLY A 419 -24.74 -3.05 4.41
CA GLY A 419 -23.48 -2.59 3.83
C GLY A 419 -23.61 -1.51 2.73
N HIS A 420 -24.81 -1.26 2.21
CA HIS A 420 -25.00 -0.31 1.10
C HIS A 420 -25.85 0.92 1.47
N GLY A 421 -27.00 0.73 2.10
CA GLY A 421 -27.95 1.82 2.45
C GLY A 421 -29.39 1.53 2.02
N TRP A 422 -30.20 2.59 1.87
CA TRP A 422 -31.57 2.49 1.36
C TRP A 422 -31.58 2.47 -0.17
N VAL A 423 -32.02 1.37 -0.77
CA VAL A 423 -32.08 1.19 -2.22
C VAL A 423 -33.43 1.65 -2.76
N LEU A 424 -33.40 2.52 -3.76
CA LEU A 424 -34.57 2.99 -4.48
C LEU A 424 -35.03 1.94 -5.49
N ASP A 425 -36.34 1.76 -5.62
CA ASP A 425 -36.92 0.87 -6.63
C ASP A 425 -36.62 1.44 -8.03
N PRO A 426 -35.99 0.68 -8.94
CA PRO A 426 -35.68 1.17 -10.29
C PRO A 426 -36.94 1.52 -11.10
N ASP A 427 -38.11 0.99 -10.72
CA ASP A 427 -39.40 1.27 -11.35
C ASP A 427 -40.15 2.46 -10.68
N ASP A 428 -39.52 3.19 -9.74
CA ASP A 428 -40.11 4.39 -9.13
C ASP A 428 -39.89 5.62 -10.03
N ASP A 429 -40.97 6.19 -10.55
CA ASP A 429 -40.96 7.38 -11.43
C ASP A 429 -40.53 8.69 -10.70
N ARG A 430 -40.22 8.62 -9.40
CA ARG A 430 -39.75 9.79 -8.64
C ARG A 430 -38.33 10.19 -9.05
N ALA A 431 -38.08 11.49 -9.05
CA ALA A 431 -36.74 12.02 -9.25
C ALA A 431 -35.76 11.44 -8.21
N VAL A 432 -34.62 10.96 -8.69
CA VAL A 432 -33.55 10.43 -7.85
C VAL A 432 -33.04 11.55 -6.93
N PRO A 433 -32.99 11.34 -5.59
CA PRO A 433 -32.45 12.31 -4.65
C PRO A 433 -31.01 12.70 -4.99
N ALA A 434 -30.65 13.97 -4.81
CA ALA A 434 -29.31 14.49 -5.15
C ALA A 434 -28.17 13.79 -4.39
N ASN A 435 -28.44 13.18 -3.24
CA ASN A 435 -27.48 12.44 -2.42
C ASN A 435 -27.45 10.93 -2.71
N ALA A 436 -28.17 10.43 -3.71
CA ALA A 436 -28.13 9.03 -4.09
C ALA A 436 -26.88 8.71 -4.91
N ARG A 437 -26.26 7.56 -4.66
CA ARG A 437 -25.16 7.01 -5.47
C ARG A 437 -25.62 5.78 -6.23
N TYR A 438 -25.24 5.63 -7.49
CA TYR A 438 -25.50 4.39 -8.24
C TYR A 438 -24.48 3.32 -7.85
N VAL A 439 -24.95 2.13 -7.50
CA VAL A 439 -24.12 0.95 -7.20
C VAL A 439 -24.47 -0.14 -8.20
N ASP A 440 -23.48 -0.62 -8.94
CA ASP A 440 -23.67 -1.64 -9.97
C ASP A 440 -24.28 -2.93 -9.38
N GLY A 441 -25.30 -3.47 -10.04
CA GLY A 441 -26.08 -4.61 -9.58
C GLY A 441 -27.04 -4.36 -8.41
N VAL A 442 -27.06 -3.16 -7.80
CA VAL A 442 -27.95 -2.80 -6.68
C VAL A 442 -28.93 -1.69 -7.04
N GLY A 443 -28.50 -0.68 -7.82
CA GLY A 443 -29.30 0.48 -8.19
C GLY A 443 -28.91 1.76 -7.44
N TYR A 444 -29.83 2.73 -7.36
CA TYR A 444 -29.58 3.99 -6.66
C TYR A 444 -29.74 3.81 -5.14
N VAL A 445 -28.69 4.15 -4.40
CA VAL A 445 -28.61 3.97 -2.95
C VAL A 445 -28.52 5.32 -2.26
N VAL A 446 -29.42 5.56 -1.31
CA VAL A 446 -29.43 6.76 -0.47
C VAL A 446 -28.80 6.44 0.89
N PRO A 447 -27.78 7.20 1.33
CA PRO A 447 -27.20 7.02 2.66
C PRO A 447 -28.21 7.42 3.75
N GLY A 448 -28.34 6.59 4.78
CA GLY A 448 -29.21 6.84 5.92
C GLY A 448 -28.98 5.81 7.04
N PRO A 449 -29.45 6.09 8.26
CA PRO A 449 -29.34 5.14 9.36
C PRO A 449 -30.13 3.85 9.06
N PRO A 450 -29.66 2.68 9.54
CA PRO A 450 -30.41 1.43 9.41
C PRO A 450 -31.78 1.55 10.08
N PRO A 451 -32.80 0.79 9.61
CA PRO A 451 -34.10 0.75 10.27
C PRO A 451 -33.93 0.31 11.73
N ARG A 452 -34.58 1.03 12.65
CA ARG A 452 -34.61 0.61 14.06
C ARG A 452 -35.43 -0.68 14.18
N PRO A 453 -34.94 -1.69 14.92
CA PRO A 453 -35.62 -2.97 15.09
C PRO A 453 -36.95 -2.85 15.82
#